data_AF-A0A3G2L7S3-F1
#
_entry.id   AF-A0A3G2L7S3-F1
#
_cell.length_a   1.000
_cell.length_b   1.000
_cell.length_c   1.000
_cell.angle_alpha   90.00
_cell.angle_beta   90.00
_cell.angle_gamma   90.00
#
_symmetry.space_group_name_H-M   'P 1'
#
loop_
_entity.id
_entity.type
_entity.pdbx_description
1 polymer ?
#
loop_
_entity_poly.entity_id
_entity_poly.type
_entity_poly.pdbx_seq_one_letter_code
_entity_poly.pdbx_strand_id
1 'polypeptide(L)'
;MPKKEKILKVPLRISMTVILLGMLLKILEWPYAIPIVLFGFANTGILYFFRFWNKSDRKFLDIVKLVLVLSWTTNGILRILDFQHTLFLQIIVGISFMTWFIMEGTAYFLDEDRKAKNQKIQVMWNFAMVVGALAIIAGSLLNVMNWKFAIPLLVLGITIIAAYILKDLFSAGKIENKDRNNEEYQL
;
A
#
# COMPACT_ATOMS: atom_id res chain seq x y z
N MET A 1 -22.62 -4.04 -21.28
CA MET A 1 -22.16 -2.87 -20.50
C MET A 1 -20.63 -2.90 -20.44
N PRO A 2 -19.92 -1.82 -20.78
CA PRO A 2 -18.47 -1.84 -20.81
C PRO A 2 -17.95 -2.05 -19.38
N LYS A 3 -17.01 -3.00 -19.22
CA LYS A 3 -16.30 -3.28 -17.96
C LYS A 3 -15.71 -1.95 -17.46
N LYS A 4 -16.26 -1.39 -16.38
CA LYS A 4 -15.70 -0.21 -15.70
C LYS A 4 -14.28 -0.58 -15.27
N GLU A 5 -13.30 -0.09 -16.02
CA GLU A 5 -11.90 -0.44 -15.87
C GLU A 5 -11.40 -0.12 -14.45
N LYS A 6 -10.34 -0.80 -14.05
CA LYS A 6 -9.68 -0.71 -12.73
C LYS A 6 -8.94 0.63 -12.54
N ILE A 7 -9.56 1.75 -12.91
CA ILE A 7 -8.98 3.09 -13.13
C ILE A 7 -8.30 3.67 -11.89
N LEU A 8 -8.72 3.28 -10.68
CA LEU A 8 -8.23 3.86 -9.42
C LEU A 8 -7.11 3.04 -8.73
N LYS A 9 -6.67 1.92 -9.31
CA LYS A 9 -5.60 1.11 -8.68
C LYS A 9 -4.23 1.79 -8.73
N VAL A 10 -3.94 2.46 -9.84
CA VAL A 10 -2.66 3.14 -10.10
C VAL A 10 -2.50 4.39 -9.21
N PRO A 11 -3.47 5.34 -9.18
CA PRO A 11 -3.39 6.51 -8.31
C PRO A 11 -3.23 6.15 -6.83
N LEU A 12 -3.94 5.14 -6.34
CA LEU A 12 -3.84 4.69 -4.94
C LEU A 12 -2.43 4.20 -4.59
N ARG A 13 -1.77 3.47 -5.50
CA ARG A 13 -0.40 2.98 -5.29
C ARG A 13 0.58 4.14 -5.20
N ILE A 14 0.45 5.12 -6.09
CA ILE A 14 1.27 6.33 -6.07
C ILE A 14 1.10 7.05 -4.73
N SER A 15 -0.13 7.23 -4.25
CA SER A 15 -0.38 7.86 -2.95
C SER A 15 0.25 7.12 -1.78
N MET A 16 0.21 5.77 -1.79
CA MET A 16 0.89 4.96 -0.76
C MET A 16 2.41 5.15 -0.80
N THR A 17 3.01 5.19 -1.99
CA THR A 17 4.44 5.48 -2.15
C THR A 17 4.80 6.88 -1.67
N VAL A 18 3.96 7.89 -1.96
CA VAL A 18 4.15 9.27 -1.49
C VAL A 18 4.10 9.34 0.04
N ILE A 19 3.20 8.60 0.70
CA ILE A 19 3.17 8.50 2.17
C ILE A 19 4.48 7.91 2.68
N LEU A 20 4.93 6.78 2.12
CA LEU A 20 6.14 6.09 2.55
C LEU A 20 7.39 6.96 2.38
N LEU A 21 7.55 7.59 1.22
CA LEU A 21 8.63 8.52 0.97
C LEU A 21 8.53 9.73 1.90
N GLY A 22 7.34 10.33 2.07
CA GLY A 22 7.15 11.43 3.01
C GLY A 22 7.55 11.06 4.45
N MET A 23 7.24 9.85 4.91
CA MET A 23 7.66 9.35 6.22
C MET A 23 9.18 9.22 6.32
N LEU A 24 9.84 8.72 5.26
CA LEU A 24 11.30 8.68 5.18
C LEU A 24 11.90 10.09 5.26
N LEU A 25 11.34 11.04 4.50
CA LEU A 25 11.78 12.43 4.51
C LEU A 25 11.59 13.08 5.89
N LYS A 26 10.53 12.70 6.62
CA LYS A 26 10.31 13.14 8.01
C LYS A 26 11.39 12.59 8.94
N ILE A 27 11.80 11.34 8.77
CA ILE A 27 12.90 10.72 9.54
C ILE A 27 14.23 11.41 9.23
N LEU A 28 14.43 11.83 7.97
CA LEU A 28 15.61 12.58 7.52
C LEU A 28 15.52 14.09 7.79
N GLU A 29 14.51 14.55 8.53
CA GLU A 29 14.31 15.95 8.92
C GLU A 29 14.20 16.94 7.75
N TRP A 30 13.68 16.51 6.59
CA TRP A 30 13.50 17.42 5.45
C TRP A 30 12.31 18.37 5.68
N PRO A 31 12.45 19.72 5.54
CA PRO A 31 11.40 20.73 5.72
C PRO A 31 10.03 20.42 5.12
N TYR A 32 9.97 19.82 3.93
CA TYR A 32 8.70 19.59 3.22
C TYR A 32 8.04 18.25 3.54
N ALA A 33 8.60 17.46 4.47
CA ALA A 33 8.10 16.12 4.75
C ALA A 33 6.65 16.12 5.26
N ILE A 34 6.29 17.04 6.18
CA ILE A 34 4.95 17.09 6.76
C ILE A 34 3.87 17.34 5.69
N PRO A 35 3.96 18.38 4.84
CA PRO A 35 3.01 18.58 3.73
C PRO A 35 2.91 17.38 2.79
N ILE A 36 4.03 16.73 2.45
CA ILE A 36 4.04 15.57 1.55
C ILE A 36 3.25 14.40 2.15
N VAL A 37 3.46 14.10 3.43
CA VAL A 37 2.74 13.00 4.11
C VAL A 37 1.25 13.31 4.24
N LEU A 38 0.89 14.55 4.60
CA LEU A 38 -0.50 14.98 4.69
C LEU A 38 -1.22 14.87 3.34
N PHE A 39 -0.58 15.31 2.27
CA PHE A 39 -1.10 15.16 0.92
C PHE A 39 -1.30 13.69 0.55
N GLY A 40 -0.33 12.83 0.87
CA GLY A 40 -0.42 11.39 0.65
C GLY A 40 -1.62 10.75 1.36
N PHE A 41 -1.83 11.07 2.65
CA PHE A 41 -2.97 10.56 3.41
C PHE A 41 -4.31 11.07 2.89
N ALA A 42 -4.44 12.38 2.65
CA ALA A 42 -5.65 12.98 2.12
C ALA A 42 -6.04 12.39 0.76
N ASN A 43 -5.07 12.30 -0.16
CA ASN A 43 -5.28 11.73 -1.48
C ASN A 43 -5.66 10.25 -1.40
N THR A 44 -5.04 9.47 -0.52
CA THR A 44 -5.40 8.05 -0.31
C THR A 44 -6.83 7.89 0.16
N GLY A 45 -7.27 8.68 1.16
CA GLY A 45 -8.64 8.63 1.68
C GLY A 45 -9.67 8.97 0.60
N ILE A 46 -9.44 10.05 -0.14
CA ILE A 46 -10.33 10.52 -1.22
C ILE A 46 -10.42 9.47 -2.34
N LEU A 47 -9.28 9.01 -2.86
CA LEU A 47 -9.24 8.03 -3.95
C LEU A 47 -9.91 6.71 -3.55
N TYR A 48 -9.73 6.27 -2.30
CA TYR A 48 -10.32 5.04 -1.83
C TYR A 48 -11.84 5.16 -1.66
N PHE A 49 -12.32 6.30 -1.15
CA PHE A 49 -13.74 6.60 -1.05
C PHE A 49 -14.41 6.58 -2.43
N PHE A 50 -13.84 7.30 -3.42
CA PHE A 50 -14.36 7.29 -4.79
C PHE A 50 -14.33 5.90 -5.43
N ARG A 51 -13.31 5.09 -5.13
CA ARG A 51 -13.22 3.71 -5.61
C ARG A 51 -14.33 2.84 -5.03
N PHE A 52 -14.62 2.97 -3.75
CA PHE A 52 -15.70 2.23 -3.10
C PHE A 52 -17.08 2.66 -3.64
N TRP A 53 -17.29 3.96 -3.82
CA TRP A 53 -18.56 4.50 -4.32
C TRP A 53 -18.91 3.99 -5.71
N ASN A 54 -17.90 3.85 -6.58
CA ASN A 54 -18.04 3.36 -7.95
C ASN A 54 -18.31 1.85 -8.07
N LYS A 55 -18.33 1.11 -6.96
CA LYS A 55 -18.55 -0.34 -6.96
C LYS A 55 -20.04 -0.65 -6.99
N SER A 56 -20.47 -1.47 -7.96
CA SER A 56 -21.87 -1.89 -8.12
C SER A 56 -22.31 -2.87 -7.03
N ASP A 57 -21.46 -3.86 -6.72
CA ASP A 57 -21.71 -4.84 -5.66
C ASP A 57 -20.76 -4.61 -4.48
N ARG A 58 -21.33 -4.24 -3.34
CA ARG A 58 -20.59 -3.98 -2.10
C ARG A 58 -20.66 -5.21 -1.21
N LYS A 59 -19.57 -5.97 -1.13
CA LYS A 59 -19.47 -7.09 -0.18
C LYS A 59 -19.12 -6.56 1.20
N PHE A 60 -19.43 -7.33 2.25
CA PHE A 60 -19.04 -6.97 3.63
C PHE A 60 -17.54 -6.65 3.75
N LEU A 61 -16.70 -7.45 3.09
CA LEU A 61 -15.25 -7.26 3.05
C LEU A 61 -14.84 -5.90 2.43
N ASP A 62 -15.60 -5.38 1.47
CA ASP A 62 -15.34 -4.06 0.90
C ASP A 62 -15.62 -2.93 1.90
N ILE A 63 -16.62 -3.10 2.76
CA ILE A 63 -16.95 -2.15 3.83
C ILE A 63 -15.85 -2.17 4.89
N VAL A 64 -15.41 -3.35 5.31
CA VAL A 64 -14.30 -3.50 6.27
C VAL A 64 -13.04 -2.81 5.75
N LYS A 65 -12.70 -3.01 4.46
CA LYS A 65 -11.55 -2.34 3.83
C LYS A 65 -11.73 -0.82 3.75
N LEU A 66 -12.94 -0.33 3.47
CA LEU A 66 -13.23 1.11 3.46
C LEU A 66 -13.01 1.72 4.85
N VAL A 67 -13.58 1.11 5.89
CA VAL A 67 -13.42 1.57 7.28
C VAL A 67 -11.95 1.54 7.65
N LEU A 68 -11.25 0.44 7.35
CA LEU A 68 -9.81 0.32 7.60
C LEU A 68 -9.03 1.47 6.97
N VAL A 69 -9.22 1.72 5.67
CA VAL A 69 -8.45 2.75 4.94
C VAL A 69 -8.81 4.15 5.43
N LEU A 70 -10.10 4.48 5.58
CA LEU A 70 -10.52 5.81 6.02
C LEU A 70 -10.07 6.10 7.45
N SER A 71 -10.28 5.16 8.37
CA SER A 71 -9.83 5.33 9.75
C SER A 71 -8.31 5.44 9.84
N TRP A 72 -7.57 4.68 9.03
CA TRP A 72 -6.11 4.77 8.99
C TRP A 72 -5.62 6.10 8.43
N THR A 73 -6.20 6.59 7.32
CA THR A 73 -5.81 7.88 6.74
C THR A 73 -6.16 9.05 7.65
N THR A 74 -7.34 9.03 8.28
CA THR A 74 -7.75 10.06 9.24
C THR A 74 -6.87 10.04 10.48
N ASN A 75 -6.56 8.85 11.01
CA ASN A 75 -5.62 8.70 12.11
C ASN A 75 -4.23 9.26 11.76
N GLY A 76 -3.74 8.97 10.54
CA GLY A 76 -2.47 9.49 10.04
C GLY A 76 -2.43 11.02 10.02
N ILE A 77 -3.46 11.66 9.47
CA ILE A 77 -3.60 13.12 9.43
C ILE A 77 -3.63 13.70 10.84
N LEU A 78 -4.54 13.21 11.70
CA LEU A 78 -4.71 13.72 13.06
C LEU A 78 -3.45 13.58 13.91
N ARG A 79 -2.71 12.47 13.75
CA ARG A 79 -1.45 12.26 14.48
C ARG A 79 -0.33 13.18 14.00
N ILE A 80 -0.33 13.58 12.73
CA ILE A 80 0.64 14.55 12.21
C ILE A 80 0.31 15.98 12.68
N LEU A 81 -0.97 16.27 12.88
CA LEU A 81 -1.46 17.54 13.42
C LEU A 81 -1.45 17.58 14.96
N ASP A 82 -0.77 16.62 15.61
CA ASP A 82 -0.63 16.50 17.08
C ASP A 82 -1.97 16.45 17.85
N PHE A 83 -3.02 15.90 17.23
CA PHE A 83 -4.31 15.73 17.88
C PHE A 83 -4.30 14.56 18.88
N GLN A 84 -4.72 14.81 20.13
CA GLN A 84 -4.56 13.86 21.24
C GLN A 84 -5.55 12.67 21.21
N HIS A 85 -6.75 12.84 20.67
CA HIS A 85 -7.81 11.81 20.73
C HIS A 85 -7.75 10.80 19.57
N THR A 86 -6.55 10.35 19.19
CA THR A 86 -6.36 9.38 18.09
C THR A 86 -6.57 7.92 18.49
N LEU A 87 -6.60 7.61 19.79
CA LEU A 87 -6.76 6.23 20.30
C LEU A 87 -8.01 5.53 19.77
N PHE A 88 -9.14 6.23 19.69
CA PHE A 88 -10.38 5.67 19.13
C PHE A 88 -10.19 5.19 17.69
N LEU A 89 -9.51 5.98 16.86
CA LEU A 89 -9.24 5.59 15.48
C LEU A 89 -8.24 4.44 15.39
N GLN A 90 -7.24 4.39 16.28
CA GLN A 90 -6.29 3.28 16.34
C GLN A 90 -6.99 1.95 16.68
N ILE A 91 -7.95 1.97 17.60
CA ILE A 91 -8.77 0.79 17.95
C ILE A 91 -9.60 0.34 16.74
N ILE A 92 -10.27 1.27 16.04
CA ILE A 92 -11.05 0.95 14.84
C ILE A 92 -10.16 0.35 13.75
N VAL A 93 -8.99 0.92 13.51
CA VAL A 93 -8.01 0.41 12.55
C VAL A 93 -7.59 -1.01 12.95
N GLY A 94 -7.30 -1.26 14.22
CA GLY A 94 -6.93 -2.59 14.72
C GLY A 94 -8.01 -3.64 14.49
N ILE A 95 -9.27 -3.35 14.87
CA ILE A 95 -10.41 -4.26 14.69
C ILE A 95 -10.68 -4.54 13.20
N SER A 96 -10.66 -3.49 12.38
CA SER A 96 -10.89 -3.62 10.94
C SER A 96 -9.77 -4.40 10.26
N PHE A 97 -8.52 -4.19 10.67
CA PHE A 97 -7.36 -4.93 10.18
C PHE A 97 -7.46 -6.40 10.55
N MET A 98 -7.80 -6.73 11.80
CA MET A 98 -7.97 -8.11 12.26
C MET A 98 -9.09 -8.82 11.50
N THR A 99 -10.23 -8.16 11.32
CA THR A 99 -11.37 -8.70 10.57
C THR A 99 -11.00 -8.97 9.11
N TRP A 100 -10.35 -8.00 8.46
CA TRP A 100 -9.86 -8.16 7.09
C TRP A 100 -8.84 -9.30 6.97
N PHE A 101 -7.90 -9.39 7.91
CA PHE A 101 -6.84 -10.40 7.91
C PHE A 101 -7.40 -11.81 8.07
N ILE A 102 -8.38 -12.03 8.96
CA ILE A 102 -9.00 -13.35 9.13
C ILE A 102 -9.75 -13.76 7.86
N MET A 103 -10.51 -12.84 7.26
CA MET A 103 -11.37 -13.14 6.11
C MET A 103 -10.61 -13.28 4.79
N GLU A 104 -9.56 -12.49 4.56
CA GLU A 104 -8.81 -12.50 3.30
C GLU A 104 -7.46 -13.23 3.43
N GLY A 105 -6.81 -13.15 4.58
CA GLY A 105 -5.51 -13.79 4.83
C GLY A 105 -5.60 -15.31 4.73
N THR A 106 -6.68 -15.92 5.23
CA THR A 106 -6.92 -17.36 5.07
C THR A 106 -7.07 -17.78 3.61
N ALA A 107 -7.72 -16.97 2.77
CA ALA A 107 -7.85 -17.23 1.33
C ALA A 107 -6.52 -17.06 0.57
N TYR A 108 -5.66 -16.13 1.00
CA TYR A 108 -4.38 -15.87 0.34
C TYR A 108 -3.39 -17.05 0.47
N PHE A 109 -3.43 -17.78 1.60
CA PHE A 109 -2.62 -18.99 1.81
C PHE A 109 -3.17 -20.24 1.13
N LEU A 110 -4.46 -20.25 0.78
CA LEU A 110 -5.12 -21.40 0.15
C LEU A 110 -5.09 -21.37 -1.40
N ASP A 111 -4.78 -20.22 -2.01
CA ASP A 111 -4.89 -20.01 -3.48
C ASP A 111 -3.52 -19.81 -4.18
N GLU A 112 -2.40 -20.10 -3.49
CA GLU A 112 -1.03 -19.94 -4.01
C GLU A 112 -0.68 -20.89 -5.19
N ASP A 113 -1.47 -21.94 -5.42
CA ASP A 113 -1.12 -22.99 -6.38
C ASP A 113 -1.37 -22.66 -7.87
N ARG A 114 -1.98 -21.51 -8.23
CA ARG A 114 -2.55 -21.35 -9.59
C ARG A 114 -1.94 -20.31 -10.54
N LYS A 115 -0.83 -19.63 -10.24
CA LYS A 115 -0.28 -18.61 -11.17
C LYS A 115 1.23 -18.67 -11.37
N ALA A 116 1.72 -19.80 -11.87
CA ALA A 116 3.09 -19.94 -12.36
C ALA A 116 3.21 -19.45 -13.82
N LYS A 117 3.41 -18.15 -14.05
CA LYS A 117 3.91 -17.65 -15.34
C LYS A 117 4.91 -16.48 -15.18
N ASN A 118 5.92 -16.71 -14.35
CA ASN A 118 7.30 -16.17 -14.35
C ASN A 118 7.91 -16.36 -12.94
N GLN A 119 8.16 -17.61 -12.58
CA GLN A 119 8.44 -18.05 -11.22
C GLN A 119 9.61 -17.30 -10.55
N LYS A 120 10.73 -17.07 -11.25
CA LYS A 120 11.94 -16.48 -10.64
C LYS A 120 11.78 -15.00 -10.27
N ILE A 121 11.26 -14.17 -11.17
CA ILE A 121 11.09 -12.72 -10.93
C ILE A 121 10.00 -12.48 -9.87
N GLN A 122 8.92 -13.26 -9.90
CA GLN A 122 7.85 -13.15 -8.91
C GLN A 122 8.34 -13.54 -7.51
N VAL A 123 9.09 -14.65 -7.38
CA VAL A 123 9.69 -15.08 -6.11
C VAL A 123 10.66 -14.02 -5.59
N MET A 124 11.52 -13.46 -6.44
CA MET A 124 12.47 -12.41 -6.06
C MET A 124 11.74 -11.17 -5.49
N TRP A 125 10.66 -10.73 -6.12
CA TRP A 125 9.89 -9.60 -5.60
C TRP A 125 9.12 -9.93 -4.32
N ASN A 126 8.60 -11.15 -4.17
CA ASN A 126 7.96 -11.58 -2.93
C ASN A 126 8.97 -11.60 -1.77
N PHE A 127 10.18 -12.11 -2.03
CA PHE A 127 11.27 -12.06 -1.08
C PHE A 127 11.65 -10.62 -0.73
N ALA A 128 11.79 -9.74 -1.72
CA ALA A 128 12.05 -8.32 -1.50
C ALA A 128 10.97 -7.65 -0.63
N MET A 129 9.69 -7.99 -0.81
CA MET A 129 8.61 -7.48 0.04
C MET A 129 8.81 -7.88 1.50
N VAL A 130 9.09 -9.17 1.76
CA VAL A 130 9.27 -9.68 3.12
C VAL A 130 10.49 -9.04 3.78
N VAL A 131 11.62 -8.99 3.07
CA VAL A 131 12.85 -8.35 3.58
C VAL A 131 12.65 -6.86 3.84
N GLY A 132 11.97 -6.15 2.94
CA GLY A 132 11.65 -4.74 3.12
C GLY A 132 10.76 -4.49 4.34
N ALA A 133 9.73 -5.31 4.54
CA ALA A 133 8.84 -5.20 5.71
C ALA A 133 9.59 -5.48 7.02
N LEU A 134 10.41 -6.52 7.06
CA LEU A 134 11.25 -6.84 8.22
C LEU A 134 12.27 -5.73 8.51
N ALA A 135 12.87 -5.14 7.48
CA ALA A 135 13.79 -4.01 7.64
C ALA A 135 13.09 -2.78 8.24
N ILE A 136 11.85 -2.48 7.85
CA ILE A 136 11.07 -1.37 8.45
C ILE A 136 10.78 -1.67 9.92
N ILE A 137 10.32 -2.89 10.24
CA ILE A 137 9.99 -3.28 11.62
C ILE A 137 11.25 -3.23 12.50
N ALA A 138 12.33 -3.89 12.07
CA ALA A 138 13.60 -3.91 12.78
C ALA A 138 14.19 -2.51 12.90
N GLY A 139 14.24 -1.75 11.81
CA GLY A 139 14.73 -0.36 11.81
C GLY A 139 13.94 0.53 12.76
N SER A 140 12.62 0.38 12.82
CA SER A 140 11.75 1.13 13.75
C SER A 140 12.06 0.78 15.20
N LEU A 141 12.21 -0.52 15.51
CA LEU A 141 12.58 -0.98 16.86
C LEU A 141 13.95 -0.45 17.27
N LEU A 142 14.93 -0.53 16.37
CA LEU A 142 16.29 -0.04 16.61
C LEU A 142 16.34 1.47 16.78
N ASN A 143 15.45 2.21 16.11
CA ASN A 143 15.33 3.65 16.27
C ASN A 143 14.83 4.01 17.67
N VAL A 144 13.87 3.26 18.20
CA VAL A 144 13.41 3.40 19.60
C VAL A 144 14.55 3.11 20.58
N MET A 145 15.43 2.17 20.25
CA MET A 145 16.62 1.85 21.03
C MET A 145 17.80 2.80 20.79
N ASN A 146 17.65 3.84 19.96
CA ASN A 146 18.70 4.80 19.58
C ASN A 146 19.97 4.15 18.98
N TRP A 147 19.81 3.04 18.23
CA TRP A 147 20.95 2.36 17.63
C TRP A 147 21.41 3.02 16.33
N LYS A 148 22.73 3.07 16.09
CA LYS A 148 23.34 3.80 14.96
C LYS A 148 22.86 3.35 13.58
N PHE A 149 22.51 2.08 13.42
CA PHE A 149 22.07 1.51 12.14
C PHE A 149 20.56 1.60 11.89
N ALA A 150 19.79 2.20 12.81
CA ALA A 150 18.34 2.29 12.70
C ALA A 150 17.90 3.08 11.45
N ILE A 151 18.45 4.28 11.25
CA ILE A 151 18.08 5.15 10.13
C ILE A 151 18.46 4.52 8.79
N PRO A 152 19.70 4.04 8.55
CA PRO A 152 20.03 3.35 7.30
C PRO A 152 19.14 2.14 7.00
N LEU A 153 18.78 1.35 8.02
CA LEU A 153 17.93 0.17 7.86
C LEU A 153 16.48 0.57 7.51
N LEU A 154 15.96 1.64 8.12
CA LEU A 154 14.66 2.22 7.78
C LEU A 154 14.63 2.73 6.34
N VAL A 155 15.68 3.45 5.91
CA VAL A 155 15.83 3.95 4.53
C VAL A 155 15.75 2.77 3.56
N LEU A 156 16.57 1.75 3.76
CA LEU A 156 16.59 0.56 2.90
C LEU A 156 15.23 -0.14 2.86
N GLY A 157 14.60 -0.38 4.01
CA GLY A 157 13.30 -1.03 4.07
C GLY A 157 12.21 -0.25 3.33
N ILE A 158 12.12 1.06 3.57
CA ILE A 158 11.15 1.94 2.91
C ILE A 158 11.39 1.98 1.39
N THR A 159 12.64 2.10 0.95
CA THR A 159 12.98 2.12 -0.48
C THR A 159 12.61 0.81 -1.17
N ILE A 160 12.87 -0.35 -0.55
CA ILE A 160 12.51 -1.66 -1.10
C ILE A 160 10.99 -1.78 -1.25
N ILE A 161 10.21 -1.39 -0.23
CA ILE A 161 8.75 -1.45 -0.30
C ILE A 161 8.19 -0.45 -1.32
N ALA A 162 8.74 0.76 -1.38
CA ALA A 162 8.36 1.74 -2.40
C ALA A 162 8.60 1.19 -3.81
N ALA A 163 9.77 0.61 -4.07
CA ALA A 163 10.09 -0.04 -5.34
C ALA A 163 9.15 -1.20 -5.64
N TYR A 164 8.83 -2.03 -4.64
CA TYR A 164 7.87 -3.13 -4.79
C TYR A 164 6.47 -2.64 -5.19
N ILE A 165 5.96 -1.57 -4.57
CA ILE A 165 4.63 -1.01 -4.89
C ILE A 165 4.61 -0.45 -6.32
N LEU A 166 5.71 0.21 -6.72
CA LEU A 166 5.84 0.84 -8.04
C LEU A 166 6.13 -0.16 -9.17
N LYS A 167 6.76 -1.31 -8.92
CA LYS A 167 7.12 -2.29 -9.98
C LYS A 167 5.93 -2.68 -10.88
N ASP A 168 4.74 -2.74 -10.29
CA ASP A 168 3.51 -3.15 -10.97
C ASP A 168 3.00 -2.03 -11.90
N LEU A 169 3.34 -0.76 -11.62
CA LEU A 169 3.06 0.36 -12.53
C LEU A 169 3.85 0.20 -13.82
N PHE A 170 5.13 -0.14 -13.71
CA PHE A 170 6.00 -0.36 -14.86
C PHE A 170 5.66 -1.66 -15.61
N SER A 171 5.12 -2.66 -14.91
CA SER A 171 4.72 -3.93 -15.52
C SER A 171 3.34 -3.85 -16.21
N ALA A 172 2.45 -2.96 -15.77
CA ALA A 172 1.10 -2.81 -16.34
C ALA A 172 1.13 -2.39 -17.82
N GLY A 173 2.04 -1.49 -18.22
CA GLY A 173 2.22 -1.09 -19.62
C GLY A 173 2.72 -2.22 -20.54
N LYS A 174 3.28 -3.29 -19.97
CA LYS A 174 3.76 -4.46 -20.73
C LYS A 174 2.67 -5.51 -20.97
N ILE A 175 1.58 -5.48 -20.20
CA ILE A 175 0.44 -6.38 -20.37
C ILE A 175 -0.53 -5.79 -21.41
N GLU A 176 -0.76 -4.48 -21.38
CA GLU A 176 -1.66 -3.81 -22.34
C GLU A 176 -1.14 -3.85 -23.79
N ASN A 177 0.18 -3.72 -24.00
CA ASN A 177 0.79 -3.86 -25.33
C ASN A 177 0.80 -5.31 -25.85
N LYS A 178 0.67 -6.31 -24.97
CA LYS A 178 0.69 -7.72 -25.38
C LYS A 178 -0.68 -8.21 -25.84
N ASP A 179 -1.76 -7.62 -25.31
CA ASP A 179 -3.12 -7.90 -25.78
C ASP A 179 -3.39 -7.23 -27.14
N ARG A 180 -2.88 -6.01 -27.39
CA ARG A 180 -2.98 -5.38 -28.73
C ARG A 180 -2.26 -6.16 -29.84
N ASN A 181 -1.05 -6.67 -29.57
CA ASN A 181 -0.29 -7.41 -30.58
C ASN A 181 -0.83 -8.82 -30.89
N ASN A 182 -1.72 -9.38 -30.06
CA ASN A 182 -2.33 -10.69 -30.35
C ASN A 182 -3.59 -10.58 -31.21
N GLU A 183 -4.19 -9.39 -31.33
CA GLU A 183 -5.35 -9.14 -32.20
C GLU A 183 -4.93 -8.91 -33.67
N GLU A 184 -3.69 -8.50 -33.93
CA GLU A 184 -3.19 -8.26 -35.30
C GLU A 184 -2.76 -9.54 -36.07
N TYR A 185 -2.75 -10.71 -35.43
CA TYR A 185 -2.36 -11.99 -36.07
C TYR A 185 -3.52 -13.00 -36.18
N GLN A 186 -4.75 -12.52 -36.29
CA GLN A 186 -5.93 -13.35 -36.58
C GLN A 186 -6.61 -12.97 -37.90
N LEU A 187 -5.82 -12.96 -38.99
CA LEU A 187 -6.32 -13.05 -40.37
C LEU A 187 -6.05 -14.44 -40.94
#